data_AF-A0AA38U376-F1
#
_entry.id   AF-A0AA38U376-F1
#
_cell.length_a   1.000
_cell.length_b   1.000
_cell.length_c   1.000
_cell.angle_alpha   90.00
_cell.angle_beta   90.00
_cell.angle_gamma   90.00
#
_symmetry.space_group_name_H-M   'P 1'
#
loop_
_entity.id
_entity.type
_entity.pdbx_description
1 polymer ?
#
loop_
_entity_poly.entity_id
_entity_poly.type
_entity_poly.pdbx_seq_one_letter_code
_entity_poly.pdbx_strand_id
1 'polypeptide(L)'
;PYSSAANGVAEHKHGVTFDRVRTIIHDSGLPPFLCNYGCAYIVYTDNLLPASRTGFMIPAEIWHQKRVDVSHLRPFGAIAWGTVVDGTPGKLDLRGYLGRMVGYKERGTYLL
;
A
#
# COMPACT_ATOMS: atom_id res chain seq x y z
N PRO A 1 8.40 22.14 -19.06
CA PRO A 1 7.43 23.17 -18.62
C PRO A 1 7.40 23.29 -17.09
N TYR A 2 7.84 24.43 -16.53
CA TYR A 2 7.81 24.70 -15.09
C TYR A 2 6.58 25.56 -14.78
N SER A 3 5.55 25.00 -14.16
CA SER A 3 4.35 25.72 -13.73
C SER A 3 4.32 25.79 -12.21
N SER A 4 4.51 26.99 -11.66
CA SER A 4 4.56 27.24 -10.22
C SER A 4 3.29 26.77 -9.49
N ALA A 5 2.12 26.89 -10.12
CA ALA A 5 0.84 26.45 -9.55
C ALA A 5 0.73 24.92 -9.43
N ALA A 6 1.28 24.16 -10.38
CA ALA A 6 1.29 22.70 -10.33
C ALA A 6 2.22 22.17 -9.22
N ASN A 7 3.28 22.92 -8.90
CA ASN A 7 4.23 22.54 -7.85
C ASN A 7 3.57 22.58 -6.47
N GLY A 8 2.78 23.62 -6.16
CA GLY A 8 2.11 23.72 -4.86
C GLY A 8 1.12 22.57 -4.59
N VAL A 9 0.42 22.08 -5.63
CA VAL A 9 -0.47 20.92 -5.51
C VAL A 9 0.32 19.64 -5.23
N ALA A 10 1.45 19.45 -5.90
CA ALA A 10 2.32 18.30 -5.70
C ALA A 10 2.96 18.32 -4.30
N GLU A 11 3.48 19.46 -3.86
CA GLU A 11 4.08 19.65 -2.53
C GLU A 11 3.08 19.35 -1.41
N HIS A 12 1.86 19.88 -1.52
CA HIS A 12 0.81 19.59 -0.54
C HIS A 12 0.48 18.09 -0.48
N LYS A 13 0.33 17.42 -1.64
CA LYS A 13 0.02 15.99 -1.67
C LYS A 13 1.18 15.14 -1.13
N HIS A 14 2.43 15.51 -1.39
CA HIS A 14 3.58 14.84 -0.79
C HIS A 14 3.59 15.00 0.73
N GLY A 15 3.35 16.19 1.26
CA GLY A 15 3.26 16.44 2.70
C GLY A 15 2.20 15.58 3.38
N VAL A 16 0.97 15.57 2.83
CA VAL A 16 -0.13 14.73 3.35
C VAL A 16 0.20 13.24 3.28
N THR A 17 0.85 12.79 2.22
CA THR A 17 1.27 11.38 2.09
C THR A 17 2.28 11.02 3.16
N PHE A 18 3.32 11.82 3.36
CA PHE A 18 4.36 11.55 4.36
C PHE A 18 3.84 11.61 5.79
N ASP A 19 2.87 12.49 6.08
CA ASP A 19 2.23 12.52 7.40
C ASP A 19 1.51 11.20 7.70
N ARG A 20 0.73 10.69 6.73
CA ARG A 20 0.07 9.38 6.83
C ARG A 20 1.05 8.22 6.93
N VAL A 21 2.15 8.27 6.17
CA VAL A 21 3.23 7.26 6.26
C VAL A 21 3.81 7.22 7.67
N ARG A 22 4.06 8.39 8.29
CA ARG A 22 4.53 8.46 9.67
C ARG A 22 3.53 7.82 10.63
N THR A 23 2.23 8.05 10.44
CA THR A 23 1.17 7.44 11.25
C THR A 23 1.18 5.92 11.16
N ILE A 24 1.15 5.34 9.94
CA ILE A 24 1.06 3.88 9.79
C ILE A 24 2.34 3.16 10.25
N ILE A 25 3.52 3.77 10.11
CA ILE A 25 4.77 3.20 10.61
C ILE A 25 4.75 3.17 12.14
N HIS A 26 4.34 4.26 12.78
CA HIS A 26 4.27 4.33 14.23
C HIS A 26 3.20 3.39 14.80
N ASP A 27 2.02 3.32 14.18
CA ASP A 27 0.92 2.43 14.57
C ASP A 27 1.29 0.95 14.46
N SER A 28 1.96 0.56 13.36
CA SER A 28 2.40 -0.82 13.14
C SER A 28 3.61 -1.25 13.97
N GLY A 29 4.34 -0.31 14.58
CA GLY A 29 5.60 -0.57 15.28
C GLY A 29 6.74 -1.02 14.35
N LEU A 30 6.61 -0.76 13.05
CA LEU A 30 7.61 -1.14 12.06
C LEU A 30 8.75 -0.12 11.94
N PRO A 31 9.94 -0.54 11.49
CA PRO A 31 11.09 0.35 11.41
C PRO A 31 10.93 1.43 10.30
N PRO A 32 11.47 2.65 10.51
CA PRO A 32 11.29 3.78 9.59
C PRO A 32 11.85 3.56 8.17
N PHE A 33 12.80 2.64 7.98
CA PHE A 33 13.37 2.38 6.65
C PHE A 33 12.33 1.78 5.67
N LEU A 34 11.20 1.29 6.17
CA LEU A 34 10.07 0.79 5.37
C LEU A 34 9.16 1.92 4.83
N CYS A 35 9.56 3.18 4.96
CA CYS A 35 8.75 4.33 4.52
C CYS A 35 8.44 4.33 3.02
N ASN A 36 9.31 3.78 2.19
CA ASN A 36 9.06 3.60 0.77
C ASN A 36 7.85 2.68 0.50
N TYR A 37 7.76 1.56 1.22
CA TYR A 37 6.61 0.64 1.16
C TYR A 37 5.36 1.31 1.73
N GLY A 38 5.49 2.06 2.82
CA GLY A 38 4.42 2.88 3.38
C GLY A 38 3.86 3.89 2.37
N CYS A 39 4.72 4.61 1.64
CA CYS A 39 4.30 5.54 0.58
C CYS A 39 3.49 4.81 -0.50
N ALA A 40 3.98 3.68 -0.99
CA ALA A 40 3.27 2.89 -2.01
C ALA A 40 1.92 2.38 -1.48
N TYR A 41 1.87 1.90 -0.25
CA TYR A 41 0.65 1.46 0.43
C TYR A 41 -0.39 2.58 0.54
N ILE A 42 0.01 3.77 1.00
CA ILE A 42 -0.90 4.92 1.15
C ILE A 42 -1.43 5.36 -0.21
N VAL A 43 -0.58 5.51 -1.22
CA VAL A 43 -1.01 5.90 -2.57
C VAL A 43 -1.96 4.88 -3.17
N TYR A 44 -1.65 3.59 -3.03
CA TYR A 44 -2.52 2.51 -3.50
C TYR A 44 -3.90 2.56 -2.84
N THR A 45 -3.92 2.70 -1.52
CA THR A 45 -5.16 2.73 -0.73
C THR A 45 -5.98 3.98 -1.04
N ASP A 46 -5.35 5.15 -1.13
CA ASP A 46 -6.01 6.42 -1.50
C ASP A 46 -6.71 6.35 -2.86
N ASN A 47 -6.14 5.63 -3.82
CA ASN A 47 -6.73 5.46 -5.15
C ASN A 47 -7.94 4.52 -5.15
N LEU A 48 -8.09 3.68 -4.12
CA LEU A 48 -9.18 2.71 -3.98
C LEU A 48 -10.27 3.17 -3.02
N LEU A 49 -10.05 4.25 -2.27
CA LEU A 49 -11.04 4.80 -1.35
C LEU A 49 -11.82 5.97 -1.98
N PRO A 50 -13.11 6.12 -1.64
CA PRO A 50 -13.89 7.30 -1.96
C PRO A 50 -13.21 8.58 -1.45
N ALA A 51 -13.07 9.59 -2.31
CA ALA A 51 -12.47 10.87 -1.94
C ALA A 51 -13.44 12.04 -2.17
N SER A 52 -13.42 13.03 -1.28
CA SER A 52 -14.26 14.24 -1.41
C SER A 52 -13.95 15.01 -2.71
N ARG A 53 -12.67 15.05 -3.12
CA ARG A 53 -12.20 15.67 -4.36
C ARG A 53 -12.83 15.07 -5.63
N THR A 54 -13.31 13.83 -5.55
CA THR A 54 -13.97 13.11 -6.64
C THR A 54 -15.47 12.96 -6.42
N GLY A 55 -16.08 13.75 -5.53
CA GLY A 55 -17.51 13.63 -5.22
C GLY A 55 -17.86 12.29 -4.57
N PHE A 56 -16.97 11.76 -3.72
CA PHE A 56 -17.07 10.43 -3.09
C PHE A 56 -17.09 9.25 -4.06
N MET A 57 -16.60 9.44 -5.29
CA MET A 57 -16.31 8.34 -6.21
C MET A 57 -14.89 7.82 -5.99
N ILE A 58 -14.65 6.55 -6.31
CA ILE A 58 -13.31 5.93 -6.18
C ILE A 58 -12.42 6.36 -7.36
N PRO A 59 -11.25 6.99 -7.10
CA PRO A 59 -10.37 7.50 -8.16
C PRO A 59 -9.96 6.44 -9.20
N ALA A 60 -9.64 5.23 -8.76
CA ALA A 60 -9.28 4.12 -9.66
C ALA A 60 -10.44 3.71 -10.58
N GLU A 61 -11.69 3.75 -10.11
CA GLU A 61 -12.85 3.44 -10.93
C GLU A 61 -13.09 4.51 -11.99
N ILE A 62 -12.88 5.78 -11.65
CA ILE A 62 -12.99 6.90 -12.61
C ILE A 62 -11.92 6.76 -13.69
N TRP A 63 -10.69 6.46 -13.28
CA TRP A 63 -9.54 6.39 -14.19
C TRP A 63 -9.60 5.17 -15.12
N HIS A 64 -9.92 3.99 -14.58
CA HIS A 64 -9.97 2.74 -15.32
C HIS A 64 -11.35 2.39 -15.89
N GLN A 65 -12.37 3.19 -15.59
CA GLN A 65 -13.77 2.97 -15.98
C GLN A 65 -14.28 1.55 -15.63
N LYS A 66 -13.75 0.99 -14.54
CA LYS A 66 -14.02 -0.39 -14.10
C LYS A 66 -14.19 -0.41 -12.59
N ARG A 67 -15.18 -1.18 -12.11
CA ARG A 67 -15.35 -1.43 -10.67
C ARG A 67 -14.12 -2.10 -10.09
N VAL A 68 -13.66 -1.60 -8.95
CA VAL A 68 -12.51 -2.16 -8.23
C VAL A 68 -13.00 -3.02 -7.07
N ASP A 69 -12.38 -4.18 -6.90
CA ASP A 69 -12.54 -4.97 -5.68
C ASP A 69 -11.59 -4.44 -4.61
N VAL A 70 -12.09 -4.32 -3.37
CA VAL A 70 -11.31 -3.85 -2.21
C VAL A 70 -11.22 -4.89 -1.10
N SER A 71 -11.69 -6.12 -1.37
CA SER A 71 -11.73 -7.23 -0.42
C SER A 71 -10.35 -7.65 0.07
N HIS A 72 -9.32 -7.40 -0.75
CA HIS A 72 -7.93 -7.72 -0.46
C HIS A 72 -7.24 -6.70 0.44
N LEU A 73 -7.85 -5.54 0.75
CA LEU A 73 -7.23 -4.53 1.59
C LEU A 73 -6.96 -5.07 3.00
N ARG A 74 -5.75 -4.83 3.52
CA ARG A 74 -5.31 -5.21 4.86
C ARG A 74 -4.57 -4.04 5.50
N PRO A 75 -4.62 -3.89 6.84
CA PRO A 75 -3.81 -2.89 7.54
C PRO A 75 -2.32 -3.08 7.27
N PHE A 76 -1.59 -1.97 7.15
CA PHE A 76 -0.13 -1.99 7.11
C PHE A 76 0.42 -2.56 8.42
N GLY A 77 1.39 -3.47 8.33
CA GLY A 77 1.94 -4.20 9.47
C GLY A 77 1.08 -5.37 9.97
N ALA A 78 0.01 -5.73 9.26
CA ALA A 78 -0.79 -6.91 9.59
C ALA A 78 0.09 -8.18 9.58
N ILE A 79 -0.19 -9.08 10.52
CA ILE A 79 0.49 -10.38 10.55
C ILE A 79 0.08 -11.17 9.29
N ALA A 80 1.06 -11.72 8.59
CA ALA A 80 0.82 -12.55 7.44
C ALA A 80 1.86 -13.67 7.32
N TRP A 81 1.49 -14.73 6.61
CA TRP A 81 2.33 -15.90 6.38
C TRP A 81 2.75 -15.94 4.92
N GLY A 82 4.05 -15.96 4.66
CA GLY A 82 4.62 -16.10 3.32
C GLY A 82 4.97 -17.56 3.03
N THR A 83 4.75 -18.01 1.80
CA THR A 83 5.18 -19.34 1.36
C THR A 83 6.64 -19.30 0.91
N VAL A 84 7.46 -20.24 1.37
CA VAL A 84 8.83 -20.42 0.88
C VAL A 84 8.76 -21.13 -0.47
N VAL A 85 9.16 -20.42 -1.53
CA VAL A 85 9.10 -20.92 -2.92
C VAL A 85 10.45 -21.52 -3.37
N ASP A 86 11.53 -21.23 -2.65
CA ASP A 86 12.86 -21.68 -3.01
C ASP A 86 13.11 -23.14 -2.58
N GLY A 87 13.46 -23.98 -3.55
CA GLY A 87 13.78 -25.39 -3.37
C GLY A 87 12.57 -26.33 -3.44
N THR A 88 12.84 -27.64 -3.41
CA THR A 88 11.84 -28.68 -3.17
C THR A 88 11.85 -29.03 -1.68
N PRO A 89 11.04 -28.36 -0.84
CA PRO A 89 10.96 -28.70 0.57
C PRO A 89 10.47 -30.16 0.69
N GLY A 90 11.14 -30.92 1.56
CA GLY A 90 10.72 -32.24 1.96
C GLY A 90 9.29 -32.26 2.51
N LYS A 91 8.71 -33.45 2.67
CA LYS A 91 7.30 -33.62 3.07
C LYS A 91 6.97 -32.97 4.42
N LEU A 92 7.97 -32.80 5.30
CA LEU A 92 7.83 -32.26 6.66
C LEU A 92 8.54 -30.91 6.87
N ASP A 93 9.13 -30.33 5.81
CA ASP A 93 9.86 -29.07 5.96
C ASP A 93 8.91 -27.89 6.16
N LEU A 94 9.39 -26.86 6.86
CA LEU A 94 8.64 -25.63 7.07
C LEU A 94 8.39 -24.93 5.72
N ARG A 95 7.13 -24.80 5.33
CA ARG A 95 6.73 -24.21 4.04
C ARG A 95 6.38 -22.73 4.11
N GLY A 96 6.43 -22.13 5.29
CA GLY A 96 6.07 -20.72 5.44
C GLY A 96 6.81 -20.01 6.56
N TYR A 97 6.87 -18.70 6.43
CA TYR A 97 7.48 -17.81 7.41
C TYR A 97 6.46 -16.77 7.88
N LEU A 98 6.56 -16.40 9.15
CA LEU A 98 5.78 -15.32 9.73
C LEU A 98 6.40 -13.98 9.30
N GLY A 99 5.58 -13.07 8.79
CA GLY A 99 6.00 -11.75 8.35
C GLY A 99 4.97 -10.67 8.67
N ARG A 100 5.25 -9.46 8.20
CA ARG A 100 4.41 -8.28 8.39
C ARG A 100 4.06 -7.72 7.02
N MET A 101 2.77 -7.58 6.71
CA MET A 101 2.34 -7.03 5.43
C MET A 101 2.77 -5.56 5.31
N VAL A 102 3.64 -5.25 4.35
CA VAL A 102 4.13 -3.89 4.09
C VAL A 102 3.57 -3.28 2.81
N GLY A 103 2.83 -4.05 2.01
CA GLY A 103 2.22 -3.49 0.80
C GLY A 103 1.60 -4.52 -0.13
N TYR A 104 1.19 -4.02 -1.30
CA TYR A 104 0.55 -4.81 -2.34
C TYR A 104 1.49 -4.91 -3.55
N LYS A 105 1.58 -6.11 -4.12
CA LYS A 105 2.27 -6.38 -5.38
C LYS A 105 1.25 -6.68 -6.48
N GLU A 106 1.71 -6.76 -7.71
CA GLU A 106 0.89 -7.16 -8.84
C GLU A 106 0.21 -8.53 -8.61
N ARG A 107 -0.97 -8.72 -9.22
CA ARG A 107 -1.77 -9.96 -9.16
C ARG A 107 -2.33 -10.33 -7.77
N GLY A 108 -2.54 -9.34 -6.90
CA GLY A 108 -3.21 -9.57 -5.60
C GLY A 108 -2.33 -10.27 -4.56
N THR A 109 -1.02 -10.20 -4.72
CA THR A 109 -0.06 -10.73 -3.75
C THR A 109 0.36 -9.66 -2.75
N TYR A 110 0.66 -10.07 -1.51
CA TYR A 110 1.13 -9.18 -0.46
C TYR A 110 2.65 -9.14 -0.44
N LEU A 111 3.19 -7.96 -0.14
CA LEU A 111 4.59 -7.80 0.24
C LEU A 111 4.69 -7.99 1.75
N LEU A 112 5.58 -8.87 2.18
CA LEU A 112 5.83 -9.24 3.57
C LEU A 112 7.22 -8.82 4.04
#